data_AF-A0A6J4T6H1-F1
#
_entry.id   AF-A0A6J4T6H1-F1
#
_cell.length_a   1.000
_cell.length_b   1.000
_cell.length_c   1.000
_cell.angle_alpha   90.00
_cell.angle_beta   90.00
_cell.angle_gamma   90.00
#
_symmetry.space_group_name_H-M   'P 1'
#
loop_
_entity.id
_entity.type
_entity.pdbx_description
1 polymer ?
#
loop_
_entity_poly.entity_id
_entity_poly.type
_entity_poly.pdbx_seq_one_letter_code
_entity_poly.pdbx_strand_id
1 'polypeptide(L)'
;MAVGFRPILLVDLDGVVVIEVDRNDPATRELLILHQGLAASLAAAAQHVFIVTHRSRREAEKICQAAELEVNDSLALIGAEDLFREACTTMQIRQLARFGLRKTYALSIAQRMTGAKPDDFVILDDRQQNLDPCLKAGIGLALKAPAAVSDDGRTIATFDMRGALRSMPKWYADRGTRRQIDIPAIARVIEPWQKSGISTAALGDHMFNRARRLASSLRTRQRER
;
A
#
# COMPACT_ATOMS: atom_id res chain seq x y z
N MET A 1 32.98 1.96 3.63
CA MET A 1 31.52 1.97 3.90
C MET A 1 31.04 0.55 3.73
N ALA A 2 30.55 -0.10 4.78
CA ALA A 2 29.93 -1.41 4.63
C ALA A 2 28.82 -1.28 3.58
N VAL A 3 28.83 -2.14 2.56
CA VAL A 3 27.75 -2.25 1.57
C VAL A 3 26.56 -2.82 2.34
N GLY A 4 25.88 -1.92 3.07
CA GLY A 4 24.78 -2.25 3.96
C GLY A 4 23.64 -2.74 3.11
N PHE A 5 23.18 -3.95 3.41
CA PHE A 5 21.99 -4.52 2.81
C PHE A 5 20.85 -3.49 2.81
N ARG A 6 20.28 -3.22 1.64
CA ARG A 6 19.11 -2.35 1.49
C ARG A 6 17.90 -3.23 1.16
N PRO A 7 16.81 -3.16 1.95
CA PRO A 7 15.61 -3.95 1.69
C PRO A 7 14.97 -3.61 0.37
N ILE A 8 14.09 -4.52 -0.06
CA ILE A 8 13.06 -4.23 -1.03
C ILE A 8 11.77 -3.93 -0.28
N LEU A 9 11.15 -2.79 -0.58
CA LEU A 9 9.99 -2.30 0.15
C LEU A 9 8.72 -2.47 -0.69
N LEU A 10 7.68 -3.07 -0.11
CA LEU A 10 6.31 -3.05 -0.62
C LEU A 10 5.52 -2.03 0.22
N VAL A 11 5.00 -0.99 -0.41
CA VAL A 11 4.32 0.13 0.27
C VAL A 11 2.87 0.16 -0.18
N ASP A 12 1.92 0.10 0.75
CA ASP A 12 0.53 0.39 0.41
C ASP A 12 0.39 1.83 -0.10
N LEU A 13 -0.51 2.06 -1.05
CA LEU A 13 -0.89 3.40 -1.44
C LEU A 13 -1.88 4.02 -0.44
N ASP A 14 -2.96 3.30 -0.15
CA ASP A 14 -4.03 3.77 0.72
C ASP A 14 -3.63 3.61 2.20
N GLY A 15 -3.92 4.59 3.05
CA GLY A 15 -3.54 4.58 4.46
C GLY A 15 -2.04 4.79 4.76
N VAL A 16 -1.17 4.72 3.74
CA VAL A 16 0.29 4.84 3.89
C VAL A 16 0.88 5.99 3.08
N VAL A 17 0.47 6.18 1.83
CA VAL A 17 0.90 7.34 1.00
C VAL A 17 -0.18 8.40 0.99
N VAL A 18 -1.43 7.97 0.79
CA VAL A 18 -2.61 8.83 0.77
C VAL A 18 -3.69 8.29 1.67
N ILE A 19 -4.62 9.16 2.06
CA ILE A 19 -5.84 8.78 2.75
C ILE A 19 -7.04 9.48 2.09
N GLU A 20 -8.13 8.74 1.97
CA GLU A 20 -9.40 9.27 1.46
C GLU A 20 -10.18 9.89 2.62
N VAL A 21 -10.58 11.16 2.46
CA VAL A 21 -11.42 11.86 3.42
C VAL A 21 -12.77 12.21 2.78
N ASP A 22 -13.84 12.06 3.55
CA ASP A 22 -15.18 12.48 3.16
C ASP A 22 -15.45 13.87 3.74
N ARG A 23 -15.50 14.90 2.90
CA ARG A 23 -15.76 16.28 3.34
C ARG A 23 -17.27 16.57 3.25
N ASN A 24 -18.08 15.90 4.08
CA ASN A 24 -19.54 16.11 4.24
C ASN A 24 -20.42 16.03 2.96
N ASP A 25 -19.82 15.94 1.77
CA ASP A 25 -20.47 15.71 0.50
C ASP A 25 -19.76 14.51 -0.18
N PRO A 26 -20.45 13.38 -0.36
CA PRO A 26 -19.91 12.19 -1.05
C PRO A 26 -19.40 12.47 -2.47
N ALA A 27 -19.86 13.54 -3.12
CA ALA A 27 -19.34 13.98 -4.42
C ALA A 27 -17.94 14.61 -4.34
N THR A 28 -17.47 14.93 -3.13
CA THR A 28 -16.20 15.64 -2.85
C THR A 28 -15.18 14.80 -2.11
N ARG A 29 -15.26 13.47 -2.21
CA ARG A 29 -14.20 12.58 -1.70
C ARG A 29 -12.87 12.95 -2.33
N GLU A 30 -11.93 13.29 -1.47
CA GLU A 30 -10.62 13.82 -1.84
C GLU A 30 -9.53 12.96 -1.20
N LEU A 31 -8.45 12.72 -1.96
CA LEU A 31 -7.26 12.10 -1.42
C LEU A 31 -6.35 13.17 -0.83
N LEU A 32 -5.87 12.94 0.38
CA LEU A 32 -4.84 13.76 1.02
C LEU A 32 -3.52 13.00 1.06
N ILE A 33 -2.43 13.69 0.74
CA ILE A 33 -1.08 13.12 0.77
C ILE A 33 -0.55 13.15 2.21
N LEU A 34 -0.16 11.99 2.75
CA LEU A 34 0.24 11.83 4.16
C LEU A 34 1.63 12.39 4.49
N HIS A 35 2.52 12.41 3.50
CA HIS A 35 3.95 12.68 3.73
C HIS A 35 4.53 13.57 2.64
N GLN A 36 5.22 14.63 3.05
CA GLN A 36 6.03 15.46 2.15
C GLN A 36 7.43 14.84 1.98
N GLY A 37 8.03 15.01 0.79
CA GLY A 37 9.36 14.48 0.50
C GLY A 37 9.44 12.95 0.61
N LEU A 38 8.35 12.27 0.23
CA LEU A 38 8.21 10.83 0.34
C LEU A 38 9.23 10.11 -0.55
N ALA A 39 9.40 10.56 -1.80
CA ALA A 39 10.36 9.98 -2.76
C ALA A 39 11.78 9.89 -2.18
N ALA A 40 12.29 11.00 -1.62
CA ALA A 40 13.62 11.04 -1.00
C ALA A 40 13.73 10.09 0.21
N SER A 41 12.67 9.98 1.01
CA SER A 41 12.65 9.10 2.18
C SER A 41 12.67 7.63 1.77
N LEU A 42 11.92 7.25 0.73
CA LEU A 42 11.87 5.90 0.19
C LEU A 42 13.19 5.50 -0.48
N ALA A 43 13.75 6.37 -1.34
CA ALA A 43 15.01 6.13 -2.04
C ALA A 43 16.22 6.00 -1.08
N ALA A 44 16.19 6.69 0.05
CA ALA A 44 17.22 6.56 1.09
C ALA A 44 17.13 5.22 1.84
N ALA A 45 15.94 4.63 1.95
CA ALA A 45 15.67 3.51 2.83
C ALA A 45 15.72 2.13 2.17
N ALA A 46 15.46 2.06 0.86
CA ALA A 46 15.34 0.80 0.11
C ALA A 46 16.14 0.82 -1.19
N GLN A 47 16.46 -0.35 -1.71
CA GLN A 47 17.07 -0.48 -3.05
C GLN A 47 16.00 -0.40 -4.14
N HIS A 48 14.88 -1.08 -3.91
CA HIS A 48 13.70 -1.05 -4.77
C HIS A 48 12.46 -0.84 -3.92
N VAL A 49 11.52 -0.07 -4.47
CA VAL A 49 10.25 0.25 -3.85
C VAL A 49 9.14 -0.12 -4.80
N PHE A 50 8.16 -0.88 -4.30
CA PHE A 50 6.95 -1.22 -5.02
C PHE A 50 5.77 -0.55 -4.32
N ILE A 51 5.11 0.39 -4.99
CA ILE A 51 3.82 0.89 -4.56
C ILE A 51 2.78 -0.17 -4.93
N VAL A 52 2.05 -0.70 -3.96
CA VAL A 52 1.11 -1.82 -4.14
C VAL A 52 -0.29 -1.37 -3.74
N THR A 53 -1.25 -1.48 -4.67
CA THR A 53 -2.63 -1.04 -4.41
C THR A 53 -3.67 -1.89 -5.11
N HIS A 54 -4.89 -1.87 -4.56
CA HIS A 54 -6.08 -2.40 -5.22
C HIS A 54 -6.81 -1.36 -6.08
N ARG A 55 -6.27 -0.15 -6.24
CA ARG A 55 -6.73 0.84 -7.22
C ARG A 55 -6.29 0.44 -8.64
N SER A 56 -7.03 0.93 -9.64
CA SER A 56 -6.62 0.74 -11.04
C SER A 56 -5.25 1.38 -11.29
N ARG A 57 -4.46 0.82 -12.21
CA ARG A 57 -3.13 1.33 -12.53
C ARG A 57 -3.16 2.82 -12.88
N ARG A 58 -4.08 3.24 -13.75
CA ARG A 58 -4.24 4.64 -14.16
C ARG A 58 -4.53 5.58 -12.99
N GLU A 59 -5.36 5.14 -12.05
CA GLU A 59 -5.70 5.92 -10.85
C GLU A 59 -4.49 6.01 -9.93
N ALA A 60 -3.81 4.89 -9.69
CA ALA A 60 -2.63 4.84 -8.84
C ALA A 60 -1.45 5.67 -9.40
N GLU A 61 -1.25 5.69 -10.72
CA GLU A 61 -0.25 6.55 -11.37
C GLU A 61 -0.52 8.04 -11.10
N LYS A 62 -1.78 8.48 -11.21
CA LYS A 62 -2.16 9.88 -10.90
C LYS A 62 -1.90 10.22 -9.44
N ILE A 63 -2.21 9.29 -8.53
CA ILE A 63 -1.97 9.47 -7.10
C ILE A 63 -0.47 9.55 -6.80
N CYS A 64 0.33 8.67 -7.41
CA CYS A 64 1.79 8.69 -7.29
C CYS A 64 2.35 10.01 -7.80
N GLN A 65 1.90 10.48 -8.97
CA GLN A 65 2.31 11.78 -9.52
C GLN A 65 1.96 12.94 -8.57
N ALA A 66 0.76 12.96 -8.00
CA ALA A 66 0.37 13.98 -7.02
C ALA A 66 1.21 13.92 -5.74
N ALA A 67 1.64 12.72 -5.34
CA ALA A 67 2.54 12.48 -4.21
C ALA A 67 4.04 12.64 -4.55
N GLU A 68 4.36 13.16 -5.74
CA GLU A 68 5.73 13.34 -6.24
C GLU A 68 6.54 12.02 -6.28
N LEU A 69 5.85 10.91 -6.51
CA LEU A 69 6.44 9.58 -6.71
C LEU A 69 6.51 9.28 -8.20
N GLU A 70 7.68 9.48 -8.79
CA GLU A 70 7.93 9.14 -10.19
C GLU A 70 8.29 7.65 -10.32
N VAL A 71 7.56 6.94 -11.18
CA VAL A 71 7.85 5.54 -11.51
C VAL A 71 9.12 5.48 -12.34
N ASN A 72 10.10 4.71 -11.88
CA ASN A 72 11.41 4.52 -12.49
C ASN A 72 11.98 3.14 -12.12
N ASP A 73 13.24 2.87 -12.45
CA ASP A 73 13.89 1.58 -12.18
C ASP A 73 13.90 1.19 -10.69
N SER A 74 13.93 2.18 -9.79
CA SER A 74 13.94 1.98 -8.33
C SER A 74 12.56 2.05 -7.68
N LEU A 75 11.56 2.62 -8.34
CA LEU A 75 10.19 2.74 -7.83
C LEU A 75 9.19 2.25 -8.89
N ALA A 76 8.59 1.10 -8.63
CA ALA A 76 7.59 0.49 -9.51
C ALA A 76 6.19 0.54 -8.90
N LEU A 77 5.17 0.54 -9.75
CA LEU A 77 3.77 0.48 -9.36
C LEU A 77 3.17 -0.88 -9.72
N ILE A 78 2.52 -1.52 -8.74
CA ILE A 78 1.74 -2.74 -8.88
C ILE A 78 0.27 -2.39 -8.56
N GLY A 79 -0.51 -2.20 -9.62
CA GLY A 79 -1.93 -1.89 -9.52
C GLY A 79 -2.81 -3.14 -9.47
N ALA A 80 -4.12 -2.92 -9.39
CA ALA A 80 -5.09 -4.01 -9.30
C ALA A 80 -5.09 -4.93 -10.53
N GLU A 81 -4.85 -4.39 -11.73
CA GLU A 81 -4.74 -5.16 -12.97
C GLU A 81 -3.53 -6.10 -12.94
N ASP A 82 -2.41 -5.65 -12.39
CA ASP A 82 -1.18 -6.44 -12.24
C ASP A 82 -1.39 -7.58 -11.25
N LEU A 83 -1.97 -7.27 -10.08
CA LEU A 83 -2.34 -8.27 -9.08
C LEU A 83 -3.34 -9.28 -9.64
N PHE A 84 -4.29 -8.84 -10.47
CA PHE A 84 -5.30 -9.72 -11.06
C PHE A 84 -4.67 -10.66 -12.08
N ARG A 85 -3.81 -10.13 -12.97
CA ARG A 85 -3.04 -10.94 -13.92
C ARG A 85 -2.22 -11.98 -13.19
N GLU A 86 -1.51 -11.58 -12.13
CA GLU A 86 -0.72 -12.50 -11.32
C GLU A 86 -1.58 -13.59 -10.68
N ALA A 87 -2.72 -13.21 -10.08
CA ALA A 87 -3.65 -14.18 -9.47
C ALA A 87 -4.17 -15.22 -10.48
N CYS A 88 -4.37 -14.82 -11.74
CA CYS A 88 -4.72 -15.73 -12.83
C CYS A 88 -3.56 -16.66 -13.20
N THR A 89 -2.33 -16.12 -13.32
CA THR A 89 -1.13 -16.89 -13.67
C THR A 89 -0.76 -17.91 -12.59
N THR A 90 -0.85 -17.54 -11.31
CA THR A 90 -0.52 -18.42 -10.17
C THR A 90 -1.64 -19.40 -9.82
N MET A 91 -2.63 -19.57 -10.71
CA MET A 91 -3.74 -20.54 -10.67
C MET A 91 -4.56 -20.57 -9.39
N GLN A 92 -5.36 -19.53 -9.12
CA GLN A 92 -6.43 -19.66 -8.12
C GLN A 92 -7.69 -18.84 -8.43
N ILE A 93 -8.29 -18.99 -9.63
CA ILE A 93 -9.58 -18.34 -9.97
C ILE A 93 -10.64 -18.61 -8.87
N ARG A 94 -10.67 -19.83 -8.31
CA ARG A 94 -11.54 -20.18 -7.17
C ARG A 94 -11.21 -19.40 -5.89
N GLN A 95 -9.94 -19.17 -5.58
CA GLN A 95 -9.56 -18.37 -4.41
C GLN A 95 -9.76 -16.88 -4.65
N LEU A 96 -9.58 -16.38 -5.87
CA LEU A 96 -9.92 -15.02 -6.25
C LEU A 96 -11.42 -14.76 -6.10
N ALA A 97 -12.26 -15.73 -6.48
CA ALA A 97 -13.70 -15.68 -6.25
C ALA A 97 -14.05 -15.67 -4.75
N ARG A 98 -13.41 -16.54 -3.95
CA ARG A 98 -13.71 -16.69 -2.51
C ARG A 98 -13.16 -15.55 -1.63
N PHE A 99 -11.93 -15.14 -1.88
CA PHE A 99 -11.16 -14.26 -1.00
C PHE A 99 -10.87 -12.89 -1.62
N GLY A 100 -11.17 -12.70 -2.90
CA GLY A 100 -10.86 -11.48 -3.62
C GLY A 100 -9.39 -11.32 -3.97
N LEU A 101 -9.07 -10.15 -4.51
CA LEU A 101 -7.73 -9.76 -4.87
C LEU A 101 -6.91 -9.49 -3.61
N ARG A 102 -5.65 -9.96 -3.58
CA ARG A 102 -4.77 -9.87 -2.40
C ARG A 102 -3.43 -9.27 -2.78
N LYS A 103 -2.84 -8.50 -1.86
CA LYS A 103 -1.51 -7.92 -2.05
C LYS A 103 -0.37 -8.93 -1.98
N THR A 104 -0.61 -10.14 -1.46
CA THR A 104 0.39 -11.22 -1.50
C THR A 104 0.85 -11.56 -2.91
N TYR A 105 0.04 -11.31 -3.93
CA TYR A 105 0.44 -11.50 -5.33
C TYR A 105 1.53 -10.52 -5.77
N ALA A 106 1.64 -9.34 -5.14
CA ALA A 106 2.71 -8.39 -5.41
C ALA A 106 4.11 -8.98 -5.12
N LEU A 107 4.20 -9.88 -4.13
CA LEU A 107 5.47 -10.52 -3.78
C LEU A 107 6.06 -11.29 -4.98
N SER A 108 5.25 -12.13 -5.63
CA SER A 108 5.70 -12.91 -6.79
C SER A 108 6.15 -12.01 -7.97
N ILE A 109 5.41 -10.93 -8.22
CA ILE A 109 5.77 -9.93 -9.23
C ILE A 109 7.13 -9.29 -8.88
N ALA A 110 7.25 -8.79 -7.64
CA ALA A 110 8.45 -8.10 -7.18
C ALA A 110 9.68 -9.02 -7.16
N GLN A 111 9.52 -10.28 -6.77
CA GLN A 111 10.59 -11.29 -6.82
C GLN A 111 11.09 -11.53 -8.24
N ARG A 112 10.21 -11.60 -9.25
CA ARG A 112 10.66 -11.73 -10.64
C ARG A 112 11.41 -10.51 -11.14
N MET A 113 11.05 -9.31 -10.68
CA MET A 113 11.70 -8.07 -11.08
C MET A 113 13.07 -7.88 -10.41
N THR A 114 13.25 -8.36 -9.18
CA THR A 114 14.48 -8.11 -8.40
C THR A 114 15.38 -9.34 -8.24
N GLY A 115 14.86 -10.55 -8.45
CA GLY A 115 15.54 -11.81 -8.16
C GLY A 115 15.68 -12.12 -6.66
N ALA A 116 15.07 -11.33 -5.77
CA ALA A 116 15.25 -11.45 -4.33
C ALA A 116 14.39 -12.56 -3.70
N LYS A 117 14.77 -12.99 -2.50
CA LYS A 117 14.04 -13.98 -1.70
C LYS A 117 12.97 -13.29 -0.86
N PRO A 118 11.89 -13.98 -0.46
CA PRO A 118 10.84 -13.37 0.36
C PRO A 118 11.35 -12.70 1.65
N ASP A 119 12.37 -13.26 2.30
CA ASP A 119 12.94 -12.72 3.53
C ASP A 119 13.72 -11.40 3.34
N ASP A 120 14.01 -11.02 2.08
CA ASP A 120 14.62 -9.74 1.72
C ASP A 120 13.60 -8.59 1.61
N PHE A 121 12.30 -8.89 1.72
CA PHE A 121 11.22 -7.91 1.59
C PHE A 121 10.76 -7.35 2.93
N VAL A 122 10.36 -6.08 2.89
CA VAL A 122 9.62 -5.39 3.95
C VAL A 122 8.29 -4.94 3.38
N ILE A 123 7.17 -5.14 4.09
CA ILE A 123 5.86 -4.60 3.71
C ILE A 123 5.41 -3.53 4.70
N LEU A 124 4.91 -2.39 4.20
CA LEU A 124 4.31 -1.30 4.96
C LEU A 124 2.84 -1.15 4.53
N ASP A 125 1.90 -1.43 5.43
CA ASP A 125 0.46 -1.44 5.15
C ASP A 125 -0.32 -1.04 6.41
N ASP A 126 -1.48 -0.41 6.25
CA ASP A 126 -2.35 -0.02 7.37
C ASP A 126 -3.22 -1.19 7.88
N ARG A 127 -3.47 -2.20 7.03
CA ARG A 127 -4.44 -3.26 7.34
C ARG A 127 -3.77 -4.57 7.70
N GLN A 128 -4.07 -5.07 8.90
CA GLN A 128 -3.59 -6.38 9.38
C GLN A 128 -3.91 -7.52 8.39
N GLN A 129 -5.09 -7.47 7.76
CA GLN A 129 -5.52 -8.48 6.79
C GLN A 129 -4.65 -8.56 5.52
N ASN A 130 -3.88 -7.52 5.21
CA ASN A 130 -2.88 -7.53 4.15
C ASN A 130 -1.52 -8.04 4.66
N LEU A 131 -1.16 -7.72 5.91
CA LEU A 131 0.10 -8.08 6.53
C LEU A 131 0.21 -9.58 6.84
N ASP A 132 -0.80 -10.20 7.47
CA ASP A 132 -0.72 -11.61 7.88
C ASP A 132 -0.44 -12.56 6.71
N PRO A 133 -1.14 -12.44 5.56
CA PRO A 133 -0.88 -13.30 4.42
C PRO A 133 0.52 -13.10 3.83
N CYS A 134 1.06 -11.87 3.87
CA CYS A 134 2.41 -11.57 3.39
C CYS A 134 3.49 -12.17 4.30
N LEU A 135 3.31 -12.08 5.62
CA LEU A 135 4.18 -12.74 6.60
C LEU A 135 4.18 -14.26 6.43
N LYS A 136 3.01 -14.85 6.20
CA LYS A 136 2.85 -16.29 5.88
C LYS A 136 3.54 -16.68 4.57
N ALA A 137 3.60 -15.77 3.60
CA ALA A 137 4.30 -15.96 2.32
C ALA A 137 5.83 -15.81 2.44
N GLY A 138 6.36 -15.48 3.63
CA GLY A 138 7.79 -15.42 3.89
C GLY A 138 8.40 -14.03 3.88
N ILE A 139 7.60 -12.94 3.77
CA ILE A 139 8.13 -11.57 3.87
C ILE A 139 8.91 -11.39 5.18
N GLY A 140 10.13 -10.83 5.10
CA GLY A 140 11.01 -10.67 6.24
C GLY A 140 10.36 -9.88 7.38
N LEU A 141 9.90 -8.67 7.07
CA LEU A 141 9.34 -7.72 8.04
C LEU A 141 8.02 -7.10 7.56
N ALA A 142 7.06 -6.98 8.47
CA ALA A 142 5.86 -6.17 8.32
C ALA A 142 5.92 -4.93 9.21
N LEU A 143 5.60 -3.78 8.64
CA LEU A 143 5.42 -2.51 9.33
C LEU A 143 3.94 -2.15 9.25
N LYS A 144 3.26 -2.11 10.40
CA LYS A 144 1.85 -1.75 10.46
C LYS A 144 1.70 -0.25 10.65
N ALA A 145 1.19 0.42 9.62
CA ALA A 145 0.91 1.84 9.67
C ALA A 145 -0.40 2.12 10.41
N PRO A 146 -0.46 3.13 11.29
CA PRO A 146 -1.71 3.67 11.76
C PRO A 146 -2.33 4.55 10.66
N ALA A 147 -3.59 4.30 10.32
CA ALA A 147 -4.36 5.12 9.40
C ALA A 147 -5.82 5.14 9.84
N ALA A 148 -6.28 6.29 10.35
CA ALA A 148 -7.69 6.49 10.70
C ALA A 148 -8.05 7.97 10.62
N VAL A 149 -9.24 8.28 10.11
CA VAL A 149 -9.83 9.62 10.22
C VAL A 149 -10.68 9.64 11.50
N SER A 150 -10.60 10.72 12.27
CA SER A 150 -11.44 10.88 13.46
C SER A 150 -12.92 11.01 13.09
N ASP A 151 -13.80 10.68 14.05
CA ASP A 151 -15.25 10.72 13.86
C ASP A 151 -15.77 12.12 13.47
N ASP A 152 -15.08 13.18 13.91
CA ASP A 152 -15.40 14.57 13.56
C ASP A 152 -14.89 15.00 12.17
N GLY A 153 -14.13 14.14 11.49
CA GLY A 153 -13.55 14.42 10.18
C GLY A 153 -12.48 15.52 10.17
N ARG A 154 -11.97 15.95 11.34
CA ARG A 154 -11.01 17.07 11.45
C ARG A 154 -9.58 16.62 11.63
N THR A 155 -9.36 15.41 12.14
CA THR A 155 -8.03 14.89 12.43
C THR A 155 -7.80 13.53 11.79
N ILE A 156 -6.54 13.21 11.57
CA ILE A 156 -6.08 11.93 11.03
C ILE A 156 -5.01 11.39 11.96
N ALA A 157 -5.17 10.12 12.36
CA ALA A 157 -4.09 9.31 12.90
C ALA A 157 -3.25 8.78 11.73
N THR A 158 -1.99 9.20 11.67
CA THR A 158 -0.99 8.80 10.67
C THR A 158 0.34 8.52 11.39
N PHE A 159 1.48 8.55 10.70
CA PHE A 159 2.80 8.27 11.27
C PHE A 159 3.92 9.12 10.65
N ASP A 160 5.12 9.06 11.24
CA ASP A 160 6.33 9.60 10.62
C ASP A 160 6.97 8.52 9.72
N MET A 161 6.87 8.69 8.40
CA MET A 161 7.47 7.78 7.42
C MET A 161 8.99 7.59 7.64
N ARG A 162 9.73 8.67 7.92
CA ARG A 162 11.19 8.55 8.16
C ARG A 162 11.46 7.76 9.44
N GLY A 163 10.66 8.00 10.47
CA GLY A 163 10.68 7.23 11.72
C GLY A 163 10.43 5.74 11.52
N ALA A 164 9.41 5.40 10.73
CA ALA A 164 9.10 4.02 10.38
C ALA A 164 10.25 3.35 9.61
N LEU A 165 10.79 4.00 8.58
CA LEU A 165 11.86 3.43 7.76
C LEU A 165 13.18 3.23 8.52
N ARG A 166 13.44 4.05 9.56
CA ARG A 166 14.61 3.90 10.45
C ARG A 166 14.59 2.60 11.27
N SER A 167 13.46 1.91 11.41
CA SER A 167 13.44 0.62 12.12
C SER A 167 14.02 -0.53 11.30
N MET A 168 14.10 -0.40 9.96
CA MET A 168 14.54 -1.48 9.08
C MET A 168 16.01 -1.87 9.27
N PRO A 169 16.99 -0.94 9.29
CA PRO A 169 18.40 -1.31 9.46
C PRO A 169 18.66 -2.07 10.77
N LYS A 170 18.02 -1.64 11.86
CA LYS A 170 18.11 -2.31 13.16
C LYS A 170 17.54 -3.73 13.07
N TRP A 171 16.36 -3.89 12.46
CA TRP A 171 15.76 -5.21 12.28
C TRP A 171 16.63 -6.15 11.45
N TYR A 172 17.26 -5.65 10.37
CA TYR A 172 18.17 -6.43 9.53
C TYR A 172 19.44 -6.86 10.27
N ALA A 173 20.05 -5.95 11.03
CA ALA A 173 21.25 -6.24 11.82
C ALA A 173 20.99 -7.35 12.85
N ASP A 174 19.82 -7.32 13.47
CA ASP A 174 19.45 -8.27 14.52
C ASP A 174 18.80 -9.55 13.95
N ARG A 175 18.56 -9.63 12.62
CA ARG A 175 17.62 -10.55 11.94
C ARG A 175 16.49 -10.98 12.89
N GLY A 176 15.84 -9.96 13.45
CA GLY A 176 15.20 -10.02 14.76
C GLY A 176 14.10 -11.08 14.89
N THR A 177 13.91 -11.54 16.13
CA THR A 177 12.85 -12.46 16.58
C THR A 177 11.42 -11.99 16.28
N ARG A 178 11.23 -10.68 16.01
CA ARG A 178 9.92 -10.09 15.73
C ARG A 178 9.82 -9.68 14.26
N ARG A 179 8.88 -10.30 13.53
CA ARG A 179 8.63 -10.06 12.09
C ARG A 179 7.55 -9.00 11.82
N GLN A 180 6.95 -8.41 12.84
CA GLN A 180 5.98 -7.30 12.70
C GLN A 180 6.26 -6.20 13.71
N ILE A 181 6.31 -4.94 13.24
CA ILE A 181 6.44 -3.74 14.08
C ILE A 181 5.20 -2.88 13.85
N ASP A 182 4.54 -2.50 14.95
CA ASP A 182 3.43 -1.53 14.91
C ASP A 182 4.02 -0.12 15.02
N ILE A 183 3.75 0.73 14.03
CA ILE A 183 4.32 2.09 13.98
C ILE A 183 3.54 3.00 14.94
N PRO A 184 4.20 3.82 15.76
CA PRO A 184 3.53 4.79 16.63
C PRO A 184 2.68 5.78 15.82
N ALA A 185 1.44 5.99 16.28
CA ALA A 185 0.54 6.95 15.69
C ALA A 185 0.89 8.39 16.09
N ILE A 186 0.70 9.30 15.14
CA ILE A 186 0.70 10.75 15.34
C ILE A 186 -0.65 11.29 14.87
N ALA A 187 -1.23 12.20 15.64
CA ALA A 187 -2.44 12.91 15.25
C ALA A 187 -2.07 14.18 14.46
N ARG A 188 -2.79 14.45 13.36
CA ARG A 188 -2.62 15.67 12.56
C ARG A 188 -3.97 16.25 12.18
N VAL A 189 -4.07 17.58 12.15
CA VAL A 189 -5.27 18.31 11.69
C VAL A 189 -5.31 18.34 10.17
N ILE A 190 -6.50 18.16 9.58
CA ILE A 190 -6.72 18.07 8.12
C ILE A 190 -6.65 19.44 7.42
N GLU A 191 -7.12 20.51 8.05
CA GLU A 191 -7.26 21.84 7.42
C GLU A 191 -5.99 22.38 6.71
N PRO A 192 -4.75 22.17 7.20
CA PRO A 192 -3.56 22.64 6.50
C PRO A 192 -3.00 21.67 5.43
N TRP A 193 -3.65 20.55 5.13
CA TRP A 193 -3.05 19.52 4.28
C TRP A 193 -3.16 19.80 2.78
N GLN A 194 -2.08 19.45 2.08
CA GLN A 194 -1.97 19.55 0.64
C GLN A 194 -3.00 18.63 -0.03
N LYS A 195 -4.00 19.28 -0.64
CA LYS A 195 -4.98 18.65 -1.50
C LYS A 195 -4.28 17.98 -2.67
N SER A 196 -4.60 16.72 -2.96
CA SER A 196 -4.12 16.07 -4.18
C SER A 196 -4.79 16.62 -5.44
N GLY A 197 -5.94 17.29 -5.30
CA GLY A 197 -6.77 17.70 -6.44
C GLY A 197 -7.45 16.52 -7.15
N ILE A 198 -7.34 15.30 -6.60
CA ILE A 198 -7.91 14.09 -7.17
C ILE A 198 -9.24 13.78 -6.51
N SER A 199 -10.33 13.91 -7.27
CA SER A 199 -11.64 13.38 -6.89
C SER A 199 -11.71 11.88 -7.19
N THR A 200 -11.94 11.07 -6.16
CA THR A 200 -12.12 9.61 -6.32
C THR A 200 -13.44 9.26 -7.02
N ALA A 201 -14.44 10.13 -6.93
CA ALA A 201 -15.73 9.97 -7.61
C ALA A 201 -15.56 9.98 -9.15
N ALA A 202 -14.75 10.90 -9.70
CA ALA A 202 -14.49 11.00 -11.12
C ALA A 202 -13.60 9.86 -11.67
N LEU A 203 -12.69 9.31 -10.86
CA LEU A 203 -11.81 8.19 -11.25
C LEU A 203 -12.47 6.82 -11.09
N GLY A 204 -13.53 6.72 -10.27
CA GLY A 204 -14.26 5.48 -10.00
C GLY A 204 -14.94 4.85 -11.23
N ASP A 205 -15.06 5.58 -12.35
CA ASP A 205 -15.82 5.16 -13.53
C ASP A 205 -15.01 4.35 -14.57
N HIS A 206 -13.89 3.77 -14.14
CA HIS A 206 -13.12 2.82 -14.93
C HIS A 206 -13.81 1.44 -15.02
N MET A 207 -13.72 0.77 -16.16
CA MET A 207 -14.33 -0.55 -16.39
C MET A 207 -13.88 -1.59 -15.35
N PHE A 208 -12.61 -1.56 -14.94
CA PHE A 208 -12.09 -2.43 -13.90
C PHE A 208 -12.75 -2.17 -12.53
N ASN A 209 -13.00 -0.90 -12.19
CA ASN A 209 -13.68 -0.52 -10.95
C ASN A 209 -15.16 -0.96 -10.95
N ARG A 210 -15.83 -0.94 -12.12
CA ARG A 210 -17.18 -1.49 -12.28
C ARG A 210 -17.19 -3.01 -12.07
N ALA A 211 -16.26 -3.74 -12.71
CA ALA A 211 -16.11 -5.19 -12.52
C ALA A 211 -15.79 -5.57 -11.06
N ARG A 212 -14.93 -4.79 -10.39
CA ARG A 212 -14.59 -4.97 -8.97
C ARG A 212 -15.80 -4.80 -8.05
N ARG A 213 -16.64 -3.80 -8.32
CA ARG A 213 -17.91 -3.56 -7.59
C ARG A 213 -18.86 -4.74 -7.76
N LEU A 214 -19.08 -5.21 -8.98
CA LEU A 214 -19.92 -6.39 -9.24
C LEU A 214 -19.42 -7.63 -8.51
N ALA A 215 -18.11 -7.90 -8.58
CA ALA A 215 -17.50 -9.03 -7.89
C ALA A 215 -17.61 -8.92 -6.35
N SER A 216 -17.55 -7.71 -5.79
CA SER A 216 -17.74 -7.52 -4.35
C SER A 216 -19.19 -7.80 -3.94
N SER A 217 -20.17 -7.30 -4.69
CA SER A 217 -21.59 -7.54 -4.42
C SER A 217 -21.96 -9.02 -4.48
N LEU A 218 -21.40 -9.77 -5.45
CA LEU A 218 -21.61 -11.22 -5.55
C LEU A 218 -21.04 -11.98 -4.34
N ARG A 219 -19.89 -11.56 -3.81
CA ARG A 219 -19.28 -12.17 -2.61
C ARG A 219 -20.08 -11.88 -1.34
N THR A 220 -20.64 -10.68 -1.19
CA THR A 220 -21.50 -10.35 -0.03
C THR A 220 -22.70 -11.30 0.01
N ARG A 221 -23.38 -11.49 -1.13
CA ARG A 221 -24.52 -12.41 -1.25
C ARG A 221 -24.19 -13.89 -1.00
N GLN A 222 -22.96 -14.32 -1.29
CA GLN A 222 -22.50 -15.68 -0.98
C GLN A 222 -22.19 -15.92 0.49
N ARG A 223 -21.91 -14.87 1.27
CA ARG A 223 -21.66 -14.96 2.72
C ARG A 223 -22.95 -14.92 3.55
N GLU A 224 -24.02 -14.39 2.97
CA GLU A 224 -25.36 -14.33 3.58
C GLU A 224 -26.18 -15.62 3.36
N ARG A 225 -25.60 -16.62 2.67
CA ARG A 225 -26.16 -17.97 2.46
C ARG A 225 -25.33 -18.99 3.20
#